data_AF-A0A9W8V600-F1
#
_entry.id   AF-A0A9W8V600-F1
#
_cell.length_a   1.000
_cell.length_b   1.000
_cell.length_c   1.000
_cell.angle_alpha   90.00
_cell.angle_beta   90.00
_cell.angle_gamma   90.00
#
_symmetry.space_group_name_H-M   'P 1'
#
loop_
_entity.id
_entity.type
_entity.pdbx_description
1 polymer ?
#
loop_
_entity_poly.entity_id
_entity_poly.type
_entity_poly.pdbx_seq_one_letter_code
_entity_poly.pdbx_strand_id
1 'polypeptide(L)'
;MSRDDVDFKMSLHRDLVRGTGFYDTLLGAVPSVDEMEIGLEGPSLKSLPSPARSLPVVNLLGTDQGYTKALMQEALPDDRVRFQTYLSERPLGLGIITAGAGLGKTTALAVGTIGMAYSLGKIYATGSTDAVVDNFAARLDCVDTGVTDRMNESKKYDDETRVQYKHVVRGYKVDDEASAFLHLLRFPDDGDKAAPSSFLSGQSEWKMHLSAAYWLLVLLRFPKVRELRLDDGTALHEMRNLIDNDEQLYPLRALAGQGIDWIEYEQGTMVSEDRLISLLEDVVRVADIVCTTPSLSAKEPYSSWKRGEAKGIAVDEAACMRRPDLYCVWGNTLLPCLMAGDDKQLPPMVATLQAMDAKKNYYNRFGQHAKISPLVFFMAMGWPTYRLGLSE
;
A
#
# COMPACT_ATOMS: atom_id res chain seq x y z
N MET A 1 1.02 -19.57 11.53
CA MET A 1 0.40 -18.80 12.64
C MET A 1 -0.66 -19.70 13.25
N SER A 2 -0.73 -19.82 14.57
CA SER A 2 -1.76 -20.67 15.19
C SER A 2 -3.15 -20.05 14.99
N ARG A 3 -4.21 -20.86 15.08
CA ARG A 3 -5.59 -20.36 15.01
C ARG A 3 -5.88 -19.36 16.12
N ASP A 4 -5.36 -19.61 17.31
CA ASP A 4 -5.53 -18.76 18.48
C ASP A 4 -4.88 -17.38 18.29
N ASP A 5 -3.72 -17.31 17.62
CA ASP A 5 -3.08 -16.03 17.29
C ASP A 5 -3.90 -15.21 16.29
N VAL A 6 -4.54 -15.89 15.33
CA VAL A 6 -5.43 -15.24 14.35
C VAL A 6 -6.65 -14.65 15.09
N ASP A 7 -7.31 -15.45 15.91
CA ASP A 7 -8.52 -15.04 16.63
C ASP A 7 -8.22 -13.92 17.64
N PHE A 8 -7.05 -13.96 18.29
CA PHE A 8 -6.57 -12.90 19.16
C PHE A 8 -6.35 -11.57 18.39
N LYS A 9 -5.65 -11.61 17.25
CA LYS A 9 -5.45 -10.42 16.40
C LYS A 9 -6.77 -9.86 15.88
N MET A 10 -7.69 -10.72 15.46
CA MET A 10 -9.02 -10.29 15.03
C MET A 10 -9.81 -9.62 16.16
N SER A 11 -9.65 -10.10 17.40
CA SER A 11 -10.29 -9.50 18.57
C SER A 11 -9.71 -8.12 18.88
N LEU A 12 -8.38 -7.99 18.91
CA LEU A 12 -7.71 -6.70 19.06
C LEU A 12 -8.08 -5.70 17.96
N HIS A 13 -8.20 -6.15 16.71
CA HIS A 13 -8.63 -5.29 15.61
C HIS A 13 -10.06 -4.78 15.79
N ARG A 14 -10.99 -5.64 16.24
CA ARG A 14 -12.36 -5.22 16.53
C ARG A 14 -12.42 -4.20 17.66
N ASP A 15 -11.66 -4.42 18.72
CA ASP A 15 -11.59 -3.48 19.86
C ASP A 15 -11.05 -2.12 19.43
N LEU A 16 -9.99 -2.12 18.63
CA LEU A 16 -9.40 -0.92 18.03
C LEU A 16 -10.42 -0.16 17.17
N VAL A 17 -11.09 -0.85 16.25
CA VAL A 17 -12.04 -0.24 15.31
C VAL A 17 -13.34 0.21 15.99
N ARG A 18 -13.71 -0.40 17.12
CA ARG A 18 -14.88 -0.02 17.93
C ARG A 18 -14.58 1.08 18.93
N GLY A 19 -13.31 1.27 19.30
CA GLY A 19 -12.92 2.24 20.34
C GLY A 19 -13.35 1.84 21.74
N THR A 20 -13.55 0.55 21.99
CA THR A 20 -14.00 0.03 23.30
C THR A 20 -12.85 -0.21 24.29
N GLY A 21 -11.61 -0.02 23.84
CA GLY A 21 -10.41 -0.40 24.60
C GLY A 21 -10.13 -1.91 24.53
N PHE A 22 -8.96 -2.31 25.04
CA PHE A 22 -8.44 -3.68 24.89
C PHE A 22 -8.56 -4.55 26.15
N TYR A 23 -9.15 -4.00 27.22
CA TYR A 23 -9.15 -4.64 28.54
C TYR A 23 -9.72 -6.05 28.50
N ASP A 24 -10.90 -6.23 27.89
CA ASP A 24 -11.57 -7.52 27.81
C ASP A 24 -10.79 -8.54 26.96
N THR A 25 -10.23 -8.12 25.82
CA THR A 25 -9.43 -9.02 24.97
C THR A 25 -8.11 -9.42 25.63
N LEU A 26 -7.47 -8.51 26.36
CA LEU A 26 -6.20 -8.80 27.05
C LEU A 26 -6.38 -9.66 28.30
N LEU A 27 -7.55 -9.59 28.95
CA LEU A 27 -7.89 -10.43 30.11
C LEU A 27 -8.60 -11.73 29.74
N GLY A 28 -9.34 -11.76 28.64
CA GLY A 28 -10.17 -12.89 28.21
C GLY A 28 -9.41 -14.02 27.52
N ALA A 29 -8.10 -13.89 27.30
CA ALA A 29 -7.23 -14.96 26.79
C ALA A 29 -6.84 -15.99 27.89
N VAL A 30 -7.80 -16.38 28.73
CA VAL A 30 -7.72 -17.49 29.69
C VAL A 30 -8.53 -18.66 29.10
N PRO A 31 -7.99 -19.88 28.97
CA PRO A 31 -8.76 -21.00 28.45
C PRO A 31 -10.04 -21.25 29.24
N SER A 32 -11.11 -21.58 28.52
CA SER A 32 -12.45 -21.84 29.02
C SER A 32 -12.53 -23.07 29.93
N VAL A 33 -13.20 -22.89 31.07
CA VAL A 33 -14.30 -23.71 31.59
C VAL A 33 -14.24 -25.23 31.26
N ASP A 34 -13.35 -25.95 31.92
CA ASP A 34 -13.52 -27.41 32.16
C ASP A 34 -13.36 -27.78 33.65
N GLU A 35 -13.39 -26.79 34.54
CA GLU A 35 -13.45 -27.02 36.00
C GLU A 35 -14.72 -26.36 36.56
N MET A 36 -15.86 -26.86 36.12
CA MET A 36 -17.13 -26.63 36.80
C MET A 36 -17.54 -27.90 37.56
N GLU A 37 -16.68 -28.38 38.46
CA GLU A 37 -17.06 -29.34 39.48
C GLU A 37 -16.77 -28.79 40.90
N ILE A 38 -17.87 -28.32 41.51
CA ILE A 38 -18.30 -28.56 42.89
C ILE A 38 -17.22 -28.48 44.00
N GLY A 39 -17.32 -27.46 44.85
CA GLY A 39 -16.68 -27.50 46.18
C GLY A 39 -16.71 -26.17 46.93
N LEU A 40 -17.63 -26.03 47.88
CA LEU A 40 -17.65 -24.98 48.90
C LEU A 40 -16.44 -25.11 49.84
N GLU A 41 -15.36 -24.31 49.71
CA GLU A 41 -14.44 -24.01 50.84
C GLU A 41 -13.64 -22.68 50.64
N GLY A 42 -13.79 -21.75 51.59
CA GLY A 42 -12.80 -20.75 52.02
C GLY A 42 -12.38 -19.58 51.09
N PRO A 43 -12.01 -18.40 51.63
CA PRO A 43 -11.40 -17.33 50.85
C PRO A 43 -9.93 -17.69 50.58
N SER A 44 -9.71 -18.62 49.65
CA SER A 44 -8.37 -18.86 49.11
C SER A 44 -7.99 -17.69 48.22
N LEU A 45 -6.83 -17.10 48.51
CA LEU A 45 -6.22 -16.04 47.73
C LEU A 45 -6.00 -16.58 46.30
N LYS A 46 -6.96 -16.34 45.41
CA LYS A 46 -6.87 -16.77 44.01
C LYS A 46 -5.55 -16.28 43.47
N SER A 47 -4.77 -17.21 42.95
CA SER A 47 -3.52 -16.95 42.22
C SER A 47 -3.71 -15.74 41.31
N LEU A 48 -2.74 -14.81 41.34
CA LEU A 48 -2.75 -13.65 40.46
C LEU A 48 -3.03 -14.11 39.03
N PRO A 49 -3.94 -13.43 38.29
CA PRO A 49 -4.16 -13.73 36.89
C PRO A 49 -2.81 -13.72 36.16
N SER A 50 -2.65 -14.65 35.22
CA SER A 50 -1.53 -14.68 34.27
C SER A 50 -1.18 -13.25 33.83
N PRO A 51 0.12 -12.89 33.70
CA PRO A 51 0.50 -11.51 33.45
C PRO A 51 -0.29 -11.01 32.24
N ALA A 52 -1.11 -9.98 32.47
CA ALA A 52 -1.98 -9.41 31.46
C ALA A 52 -1.15 -9.18 30.19
N ARG A 53 -1.55 -9.80 29.07
CA ARG A 53 -0.81 -9.68 27.82
C ARG A 53 -0.71 -8.19 27.48
N SER A 54 0.49 -7.67 27.23
CA SER A 54 0.65 -6.31 26.74
C SER A 54 0.18 -6.21 25.29
N LEU A 55 -0.17 -5.00 24.83
CA LEU A 55 -0.42 -4.79 23.41
C LEU A 55 0.84 -5.15 22.61
N PRO A 56 0.73 -5.94 21.52
CA PRO A 56 1.84 -6.17 20.62
C PRO A 56 2.41 -4.85 20.12
N VAL A 57 3.73 -4.72 20.13
CA VAL A 57 4.44 -3.57 19.54
C VAL A 57 5.17 -4.06 18.30
N VAL A 58 5.08 -3.30 17.21
CA VAL A 58 5.71 -3.60 15.93
C VAL A 58 6.73 -2.51 15.62
N ASN A 59 7.95 -2.94 15.31
CA ASN A 59 8.98 -2.07 14.76
C ASN A 59 8.81 -2.02 13.23
N LEU A 60 8.43 -0.85 12.71
CA LEU A 60 8.19 -0.65 11.29
C LEU A 60 9.47 -0.38 10.46
N LEU A 61 10.64 -0.29 11.10
CA LEU A 61 11.93 0.01 10.45
C LEU A 61 12.86 -1.21 10.38
N GLY A 62 12.59 -2.25 11.18
CA GLY A 62 13.45 -3.42 11.30
C GLY A 62 14.67 -3.16 12.18
N THR A 63 15.71 -3.99 12.03
CA THR A 63 16.89 -4.00 12.90
C THR A 63 18.17 -3.50 12.24
N ASP A 64 18.20 -3.34 10.91
CA ASP A 64 19.36 -2.82 10.19
C ASP A 64 19.50 -1.30 10.42
N GLN A 65 20.52 -0.94 11.21
CA GLN A 65 20.82 0.45 11.52
C GLN A 65 21.38 1.23 10.32
N GLY A 66 22.09 0.57 9.41
CA GLY A 66 22.64 1.19 8.20
C GLY A 66 21.51 1.62 7.27
N TYR A 67 20.59 0.70 6.98
CA TYR A 67 19.40 1.00 6.18
C TYR A 67 18.52 2.06 6.85
N THR A 68 18.27 1.92 8.16
CA THR A 68 17.49 2.91 8.93
C THR A 68 18.11 4.30 8.86
N LYS A 69 19.44 4.41 9.01
CA LYS A 69 20.15 5.70 8.92
C LYS A 69 20.04 6.31 7.52
N ALA A 70 20.16 5.50 6.47
CA ALA A 70 19.99 5.95 5.10
C ALA A 70 18.56 6.43 4.86
N LEU A 71 17.56 5.67 5.32
CA LEU A 71 16.14 6.00 5.23
C LEU A 71 15.79 7.30 5.96
N MET A 72 16.32 7.50 7.17
CA MET A 72 16.08 8.74 7.93
C MET A 72 16.72 9.98 7.29
N GLN A 73 17.62 9.86 6.32
CA GLN A 73 18.10 11.04 5.58
C GLN A 73 17.00 11.70 4.75
N GLU A 74 15.99 10.94 4.33
CA GLU A 74 14.81 11.43 3.59
C GLU A 74 13.80 12.15 4.48
N ALA A 75 13.89 11.98 5.81
CA ALA A 75 13.11 12.72 6.78
C ALA A 75 13.73 14.10 7.07
N LEU A 76 12.89 15.05 7.49
CA LEU A 76 13.30 16.38 7.92
C LEU A 76 14.40 16.28 8.99
N PRO A 77 15.54 17.00 8.86
CA PRO A 77 16.71 16.84 9.74
C PRO A 77 16.39 16.87 11.24
N ASP A 78 15.59 17.84 11.66
CA ASP A 78 15.24 18.05 13.07
C ASP A 78 14.31 16.96 13.63
N ASP A 79 13.61 16.26 12.74
CA ASP A 79 12.59 15.26 13.08
C ASP A 79 13.12 13.82 13.02
N ARG A 80 14.34 13.58 12.52
CA ARG A 80 14.87 12.24 12.24
C ARG A 80 14.82 11.30 13.44
N VAL A 81 15.32 11.75 14.59
CA VAL A 81 15.36 10.92 15.82
C VAL A 81 13.95 10.65 16.31
N ARG A 82 13.12 11.68 16.41
CA ARG A 82 11.74 11.57 16.88
C ARG A 82 10.91 10.66 15.97
N PHE A 83 11.09 10.77 14.66
CA PHE A 83 10.40 9.97 13.66
C PHE A 83 10.87 8.52 13.66
N GLN A 84 12.18 8.28 13.82
CA GLN A 84 12.72 6.93 13.97
C GLN A 84 12.16 6.24 15.22
N THR A 85 12.21 6.91 16.38
CA THR A 85 11.66 6.38 17.64
C THR A 85 10.16 6.15 17.53
N TYR A 86 9.45 7.04 16.83
CA TYR A 86 8.05 6.82 16.52
C TYR A 86 7.89 5.50 15.76
N LEU A 87 8.48 5.34 14.58
CA LEU A 87 8.26 4.15 13.76
C LEU A 87 8.78 2.83 14.38
N SER A 88 9.75 2.87 15.30
CA SER A 88 10.30 1.65 15.93
C SER A 88 9.39 1.00 16.97
N GLU A 89 8.42 1.74 17.53
CA GLU A 89 7.58 1.27 18.63
C GLU A 89 6.11 1.57 18.37
N ARG A 90 5.49 0.94 17.36
CA ARG A 90 4.06 1.11 17.08
C ARG A 90 3.21 0.05 17.78
N PRO A 91 2.37 0.43 18.76
CA PRO A 91 1.35 -0.48 19.28
C PRO A 91 0.49 -1.00 18.11
N LEU A 92 0.22 -2.29 18.08
CA LEU A 92 -0.51 -3.00 17.02
C LEU A 92 0.01 -2.76 15.59
N GLY A 93 1.19 -2.15 15.43
CA GLY A 93 1.68 -1.67 14.14
C GLY A 93 0.87 -0.52 13.53
N LEU A 94 -0.04 0.13 14.28
CA LEU A 94 -0.79 1.28 13.79
C LEU A 94 -0.02 2.59 14.03
N GLY A 95 0.29 3.30 12.96
CA GLY A 95 0.87 4.64 12.99
C GLY A 95 -0.02 5.67 12.30
N ILE A 96 -0.14 6.84 12.92
CA ILE A 96 -0.84 8.01 12.37
C ILE A 96 0.14 9.17 12.22
N ILE A 97 0.20 9.76 11.03
CA ILE A 97 1.02 10.92 10.72
C ILE A 97 0.08 12.07 10.36
N THR A 98 0.21 13.20 11.04
CA THR A 98 -0.54 14.43 10.71
C THR A 98 0.38 15.62 10.55
N ALA A 99 0.00 16.54 9.68
CA ALA A 99 0.64 17.84 9.51
C ALA A 99 -0.28 18.78 8.74
N GLY A 100 -0.02 20.09 8.84
CA GLY A 100 -0.61 21.08 7.94
C GLY A 100 -0.26 20.84 6.46
N ALA A 101 -0.98 21.51 5.57
CA ALA A 101 -0.72 21.50 4.13
C ALA A 101 0.74 21.89 3.82
N GLY A 102 1.36 21.19 2.86
CA GLY A 102 2.72 21.47 2.40
C GLY A 102 3.87 21.01 3.30
N LEU A 103 3.60 20.46 4.50
CA LEU A 103 4.65 20.06 5.46
C LEU A 103 5.25 18.66 5.22
N GLY A 104 5.15 18.12 4.00
CA GLY A 104 5.82 16.86 3.65
C GLY A 104 5.18 15.57 4.17
N LYS A 105 3.89 15.56 4.51
CA LYS A 105 3.17 14.34 5.01
C LYS A 105 3.38 13.11 4.14
N THR A 106 3.13 13.24 2.84
CA THR A 106 3.29 12.13 1.88
C THR A 106 4.74 11.64 1.84
N THR A 107 5.72 12.53 2.05
CA THR A 107 7.13 12.12 2.16
C THR A 107 7.38 11.34 3.45
N ALA A 108 6.91 11.82 4.60
CA ALA A 108 7.04 11.07 5.86
C ALA A 108 6.34 9.71 5.78
N LEU A 109 5.14 9.65 5.19
CA LEU A 109 4.43 8.40 4.94
C LEU A 109 5.24 7.47 4.04
N ALA A 110 5.78 7.97 2.93
CA ALA A 110 6.61 7.19 2.02
C ALA A 110 7.85 6.64 2.74
N VAL A 111 8.57 7.46 3.53
CA VAL A 111 9.72 7.00 4.34
C VAL A 111 9.31 5.87 5.28
N GLY A 112 8.20 6.03 6.02
CA GLY A 112 7.71 4.96 6.89
C GLY A 112 7.28 3.71 6.12
N THR A 113 6.69 3.87 4.93
CA THR A 113 6.22 2.77 4.07
C THR A 113 7.39 1.99 3.46
N ILE A 114 8.46 2.66 3.04
CA ILE A 114 9.70 2.00 2.58
C ILE A 114 10.37 1.26 3.75
N GLY A 115 10.39 1.86 4.94
CA GLY A 115 10.81 1.14 6.16
C GLY A 115 9.98 -0.11 6.43
N MET A 116 8.65 -0.03 6.29
CA MET A 116 7.76 -1.18 6.40
C MET A 116 8.05 -2.22 5.32
N ALA A 117 8.29 -1.80 4.08
CA ALA A 117 8.60 -2.70 2.98
C ALA A 117 9.91 -3.47 3.20
N TYR A 118 10.90 -2.80 3.78
CA TYR A 118 12.16 -3.43 4.16
C TYR A 118 12.01 -4.38 5.35
N SER A 119 11.27 -4.00 6.39
CA SER A 119 11.18 -4.76 7.65
C SER A 119 10.12 -5.86 7.67
N LEU A 120 8.99 -5.65 7.00
CA LEU A 120 7.83 -6.54 7.02
C LEU A 120 7.66 -7.31 5.71
N GLY A 121 8.22 -6.81 4.60
CA GLY A 121 8.01 -7.35 3.26
C GLY A 121 6.92 -6.60 2.48
N LYS A 122 6.15 -7.30 1.64
CA LYS A 122 5.24 -6.67 0.67
C LYS A 122 4.19 -5.74 1.31
N ILE A 123 4.03 -4.52 0.79
CA ILE A 123 3.11 -3.51 1.35
C ILE A 123 2.00 -3.15 0.36
N TYR A 124 0.78 -3.04 0.86
CA TYR A 124 -0.34 -2.51 0.09
C TYR A 124 -0.55 -1.03 0.40
N ALA A 125 -0.43 -0.17 -0.60
CA ALA A 125 -0.60 1.27 -0.47
C ALA A 125 -1.93 1.72 -1.10
N THR A 126 -2.55 2.74 -0.51
CA THR A 126 -3.82 3.29 -0.99
C THR A 126 -4.00 4.76 -0.68
N GLY A 127 -5.02 5.37 -1.27
CA GLY A 127 -5.35 6.78 -1.15
C GLY A 127 -6.79 7.04 -1.57
N SER A 128 -7.34 8.21 -1.22
CA SER A 128 -8.76 8.50 -1.42
C SER A 128 -9.18 8.69 -2.89
N THR A 129 -8.25 9.06 -3.78
CA THR A 129 -8.48 9.28 -5.22
C THR A 129 -7.30 8.78 -6.05
N ASP A 130 -7.48 8.60 -7.35
CA ASP A 130 -6.40 8.18 -8.25
C ASP A 130 -5.20 9.14 -8.20
N ALA A 131 -5.44 10.46 -8.25
CA ALA A 131 -4.37 11.46 -8.16
C ALA A 131 -3.55 11.38 -6.85
N VAL A 132 -4.18 11.04 -5.73
CA VAL A 132 -3.47 10.80 -4.46
C VAL A 132 -2.60 9.56 -4.56
N VAL A 133 -3.14 8.46 -5.10
CA VAL A 133 -2.40 7.20 -5.23
C VAL A 133 -1.23 7.34 -6.21
N ASP A 134 -1.40 8.09 -7.30
CA ASP A 134 -0.32 8.38 -8.26
C ASP A 134 0.83 9.14 -7.60
N ASN A 135 0.50 10.22 -6.88
CA ASN A 135 1.49 11.04 -6.17
C ASN A 135 2.20 10.23 -5.08
N PHE A 136 1.47 9.35 -4.39
CA PHE A 136 2.04 8.51 -3.35
C PHE A 136 2.96 7.43 -3.93
N ALA A 137 2.55 6.74 -5.00
CA ALA A 137 3.38 5.76 -5.71
C ALA A 137 4.68 6.38 -6.24
N ALA A 138 4.59 7.54 -6.90
CA ALA A 138 5.77 8.27 -7.38
C ALA A 138 6.68 8.71 -6.21
N ARG A 139 6.10 9.11 -5.08
CA ARG A 139 6.88 9.47 -3.89
C ARG A 139 7.59 8.26 -3.28
N LEU A 140 6.95 7.09 -3.27
CA LEU A 140 7.56 5.84 -2.80
C LEU A 140 8.77 5.46 -3.64
N ASP A 141 8.63 5.46 -4.97
CA ASP A 141 9.74 5.16 -5.90
C ASP A 141 10.89 6.16 -5.77
N CYS A 142 10.57 7.44 -5.59
CA CYS A 142 11.56 8.50 -5.37
C CYS A 142 12.35 8.30 -4.07
N VAL A 143 11.65 8.06 -2.95
CA VAL A 143 12.28 7.81 -1.63
C VAL A 143 13.11 6.54 -1.67
N ASP A 144 12.58 5.45 -2.22
CA ASP A 144 13.29 4.18 -2.32
C ASP A 144 14.56 4.30 -3.17
N THR A 145 14.48 5.00 -4.30
CA THR A 145 15.65 5.28 -5.15
C THR A 145 16.72 6.05 -4.37
N GLY A 146 16.35 7.12 -3.67
CA GLY A 146 17.30 7.92 -2.87
C GLY A 146 17.97 7.12 -1.75
N VAL A 147 17.24 6.19 -1.11
CA VAL A 147 17.78 5.33 -0.05
C VAL A 147 18.69 4.25 -0.63
N THR A 148 18.25 3.56 -1.68
CA THR A 148 19.00 2.47 -2.31
C THR A 148 20.29 2.98 -2.94
N ASP A 149 20.25 4.11 -3.65
CA ASP A 149 21.44 4.75 -4.23
C ASP A 149 22.46 5.08 -3.14
N ARG A 150 22.02 5.67 -2.03
CA ARG A 150 22.88 5.97 -0.87
C ARG A 150 23.48 4.72 -0.24
N MET A 151 22.72 3.63 -0.17
CA MET A 151 23.20 2.35 0.38
C MET A 151 24.21 1.64 -0.54
N ASN A 152 24.20 1.97 -1.84
CA ASN A 152 25.02 1.32 -2.86
C ASN A 152 26.14 2.21 -3.42
N GLU A 153 26.20 3.50 -3.07
CA GLU A 153 27.15 4.49 -3.62
C GLU A 153 28.62 4.03 -3.54
N SER A 154 29.03 3.41 -2.44
CA SER A 154 30.41 2.94 -2.25
C SER A 154 30.63 1.46 -2.61
N LYS A 155 29.61 0.78 -3.14
CA LYS A 155 29.66 -0.66 -3.44
C LYS A 155 30.00 -0.89 -4.91
N LYS A 156 30.81 -1.91 -5.15
CA LYS A 156 31.11 -2.37 -6.52
C LYS A 156 29.87 -3.02 -7.14
N TYR A 157 29.93 -3.22 -8.45
CA TYR A 157 28.85 -3.84 -9.23
C TYR A 157 28.56 -5.28 -8.80
N ASP A 158 29.58 -6.04 -8.43
CA ASP A 158 29.54 -7.47 -8.07
C ASP A 158 29.41 -7.73 -6.56
N ASP A 159 29.12 -6.69 -5.78
CA ASP A 159 28.99 -6.78 -4.33
C ASP A 159 27.64 -7.41 -3.95
N GLU A 160 27.69 -8.61 -3.35
CA GLU A 160 26.49 -9.35 -2.90
C GLU A 160 25.68 -8.61 -1.82
N THR A 161 26.26 -7.60 -1.16
CA THR A 161 25.60 -6.82 -0.12
C THR A 161 24.82 -5.62 -0.68
N ARG A 162 24.80 -5.41 -2.00
CA ARG A 162 23.99 -4.36 -2.62
C ARG A 162 22.51 -4.54 -2.28
N VAL A 163 21.85 -3.43 -2.01
CA VAL A 163 20.41 -3.39 -1.75
C VAL A 163 19.68 -3.21 -3.07
N GLN A 164 18.55 -3.89 -3.23
CA GLN A 164 17.71 -3.76 -4.42
C GLN A 164 16.64 -2.69 -4.23
N TYR A 165 16.29 -2.00 -5.31
CA TYR A 165 15.14 -1.12 -5.36
C TYR A 165 13.85 -1.93 -5.15
N LYS A 166 12.89 -1.33 -4.46
CA LYS A 166 11.55 -1.89 -4.31
C LYS A 166 10.75 -1.70 -5.59
N HIS A 167 10.14 -2.79 -6.06
CA HIS A 167 9.26 -2.74 -7.20
C HIS A 167 7.90 -2.15 -6.79
N VAL A 168 7.69 -0.87 -7.09
CA VAL A 168 6.45 -0.13 -6.82
C VAL A 168 5.55 -0.16 -8.06
N VAL A 169 4.35 -0.73 -7.93
CA VAL A 169 3.34 -0.77 -9.00
C VAL A 169 2.13 0.07 -8.64
N ARG A 170 1.78 1.02 -9.50
CA ARG A 170 0.51 1.74 -9.48
C ARG A 170 -0.53 0.93 -10.27
N GLY A 171 -1.48 0.32 -9.58
CA GLY A 171 -2.48 -0.52 -10.23
C GLY A 171 -3.68 0.26 -10.79
N TYR A 172 -4.04 -0.01 -12.02
CA TYR A 172 -5.30 0.43 -12.66
C TYR A 172 -6.18 -0.76 -13.06
N LYS A 173 -7.35 -0.50 -13.68
CA LYS A 173 -8.15 -1.59 -14.24
C LYS A 173 -7.33 -2.32 -15.30
N VAL A 174 -7.34 -3.65 -15.25
CA VAL A 174 -6.53 -4.48 -16.15
C VAL A 174 -6.85 -4.22 -17.62
N ASP A 175 -8.13 -4.04 -17.96
CA ASP A 175 -8.56 -3.70 -19.32
C ASP A 175 -8.00 -2.35 -19.79
N ASP A 176 -7.96 -1.35 -18.89
CA ASP A 176 -7.38 -0.03 -19.18
C ASP A 176 -5.85 -0.14 -19.35
N GLU A 177 -5.17 -0.96 -18.54
CA GLU A 177 -3.73 -1.24 -18.66
C GLU A 177 -3.38 -1.92 -19.99
N ALA A 178 -4.14 -2.97 -20.38
CA ALA A 178 -3.93 -3.69 -21.63
C ALA A 178 -4.17 -2.79 -22.85
N SER A 179 -5.25 -2.00 -22.81
CA SER A 179 -5.57 -1.04 -23.87
C SER A 179 -4.48 0.04 -24.00
N ALA A 180 -4.06 0.63 -22.87
CA ALA A 180 -3.02 1.65 -22.86
C ALA A 180 -1.67 1.10 -23.33
N PHE A 181 -1.33 -0.13 -22.93
CA PHE A 181 -0.11 -0.81 -23.36
C PHE A 181 -0.05 -0.98 -24.88
N LEU A 182 -1.11 -1.54 -25.49
CA LEU A 182 -1.16 -1.72 -26.95
C LEU A 182 -1.17 -0.37 -27.68
N HIS A 183 -1.88 0.62 -27.14
CA HIS A 183 -1.88 1.97 -27.68
C HIS A 183 -0.48 2.59 -27.68
N LEU A 184 0.30 2.45 -26.62
CA LEU A 184 1.67 2.98 -26.54
C LEU A 184 2.63 2.30 -27.52
N LEU A 185 2.45 1.00 -27.80
CA LEU A 185 3.24 0.32 -28.83
C LEU A 185 2.94 0.88 -30.24
N ARG A 186 1.72 1.34 -30.48
CA ARG A 186 1.31 1.95 -31.75
C ARG A 186 1.65 3.44 -31.83
N PHE A 187 1.48 4.17 -30.73
CA PHE A 187 1.65 5.61 -30.61
C PHE A 187 2.54 5.93 -29.39
N PRO A 188 3.87 5.80 -29.53
CA PRO A 188 4.81 5.92 -28.40
C PRO A 188 4.81 7.27 -27.67
N ASP A 189 4.36 8.33 -28.33
CA ASP A 189 4.41 9.70 -27.80
C ASP A 189 3.18 10.11 -26.97
N ASP A 190 2.15 9.26 -26.89
CA ASP A 190 0.91 9.62 -26.22
C ASP A 190 0.97 9.55 -24.68
N GLY A 191 1.93 8.80 -24.12
CA GLY A 191 2.19 8.72 -22.68
C GLY A 191 0.91 8.44 -21.88
N ASP A 192 0.59 9.31 -20.92
CA ASP A 192 -0.60 9.21 -20.06
C ASP A 192 -1.94 9.26 -20.82
N LYS A 193 -1.95 9.67 -22.09
CA LYS A 193 -3.18 9.73 -22.91
C LYS A 193 -3.53 8.41 -23.60
N ALA A 194 -2.75 7.35 -23.36
CA ALA A 194 -2.91 6.07 -24.03
C ALA A 194 -4.14 5.28 -23.59
N ALA A 195 -4.69 5.54 -22.39
CA ALA A 195 -5.85 4.82 -21.91
C ALA A 195 -7.14 5.23 -22.64
N PRO A 196 -8.10 4.30 -22.80
CA PRO A 196 -9.32 4.55 -23.54
C PRO A 196 -10.19 5.61 -22.83
N SER A 197 -10.78 6.51 -23.63
CA SER A 197 -11.86 7.39 -23.19
C SER A 197 -13.19 6.88 -23.73
N SER A 198 -14.18 6.69 -22.87
CA SER A 198 -15.54 6.35 -23.29
C SER A 198 -16.51 7.46 -22.94
N PHE A 199 -17.44 7.75 -23.86
CA PHE A 199 -18.49 8.73 -23.66
C PHE A 199 -19.41 8.39 -22.46
N LEU A 200 -19.52 7.10 -22.12
CA LEU A 200 -20.38 6.62 -21.02
C LEU A 200 -19.66 6.49 -19.68
N SER A 201 -18.37 6.18 -19.67
CA SER A 201 -17.59 5.96 -18.44
C SER A 201 -16.59 7.07 -18.11
N GLY A 202 -16.52 8.12 -18.93
CA GLY A 202 -15.56 9.22 -18.77
C GLY A 202 -14.17 8.91 -19.32
N GLN A 203 -13.25 9.85 -19.15
CA GLN A 203 -11.82 9.64 -19.38
C GLN A 203 -11.26 8.74 -18.27
N SER A 204 -10.41 7.77 -18.64
CA SER A 204 -9.65 7.00 -17.67
C SER A 204 -8.64 7.91 -16.96
N GLU A 205 -8.52 7.79 -15.63
CA GLU A 205 -7.50 8.48 -14.81
C GLU A 205 -6.16 7.73 -14.82
N TRP A 206 -6.00 6.79 -15.75
CA TRP A 206 -4.78 6.02 -15.92
C TRP A 206 -3.60 6.94 -16.24
N LYS A 207 -2.45 6.61 -15.65
CA LYS A 207 -1.17 7.23 -15.99
C LYS A 207 -0.15 6.16 -16.25
N MET A 208 0.81 6.48 -17.11
CA MET A 208 1.87 5.56 -17.48
C MET A 208 2.82 5.31 -16.33
N HIS A 209 3.24 6.35 -15.61
CA HIS A 209 4.30 6.21 -14.61
C HIS A 209 3.99 5.14 -13.53
N LEU A 210 4.85 4.12 -13.44
CA LEU A 210 4.77 2.99 -12.50
C LEU A 210 3.55 2.06 -12.68
N SER A 211 2.77 2.20 -13.76
CA SER A 211 1.66 1.29 -14.05
C SER A 211 2.14 -0.11 -14.43
N ALA A 212 1.23 -1.10 -14.41
CA ALA A 212 1.60 -2.45 -14.84
C ALA A 212 2.06 -2.45 -16.31
N ALA A 213 1.41 -1.66 -17.16
CA ALA A 213 1.83 -1.46 -18.55
C ALA A 213 3.22 -0.83 -18.66
N TYR A 214 3.54 0.16 -17.83
CA TYR A 214 4.88 0.77 -17.81
C TYR A 214 5.97 -0.23 -17.47
N TRP A 215 5.78 -1.04 -16.43
CA TRP A 215 6.77 -2.05 -16.06
C TRP A 215 6.90 -3.14 -17.12
N LEU A 216 5.81 -3.54 -17.77
CA LEU A 216 5.87 -4.46 -18.90
C LEU A 216 6.66 -3.86 -20.08
N LEU A 217 6.47 -2.56 -20.37
CA LEU A 217 7.28 -1.84 -21.37
C LEU A 217 8.77 -1.78 -20.99
N VAL A 218 9.10 -1.65 -19.70
CA VAL A 218 10.49 -1.69 -19.20
C VAL A 218 11.11 -3.07 -19.49
N LEU A 219 10.38 -4.15 -19.17
CA LEU A 219 10.83 -5.52 -19.42
C LEU A 219 11.04 -5.79 -20.91
N LEU A 220 10.20 -5.21 -21.77
CA LEU A 220 10.27 -5.32 -23.22
C LEU A 220 11.27 -4.37 -23.89
N ARG A 221 11.99 -3.54 -23.12
CA ARG A 221 13.00 -2.58 -23.62
C ARG A 221 12.42 -1.48 -24.50
N PHE A 222 11.21 -1.02 -24.20
CA PHE A 222 10.57 0.06 -24.95
C PHE A 222 11.32 1.40 -24.74
N PRO A 223 11.62 2.16 -25.80
CA PRO A 223 12.54 3.31 -25.71
C PRO A 223 11.99 4.54 -24.97
N LYS A 224 10.68 4.61 -24.69
CA LYS A 224 10.06 5.74 -23.98
C LYS A 224 9.96 5.53 -22.47
N VAL A 225 10.44 4.39 -21.96
CA VAL A 225 10.57 4.12 -20.54
C VAL A 225 12.03 4.00 -20.15
N ARG A 226 12.30 3.98 -18.84
CA ARG A 226 13.66 3.73 -18.35
C ARG A 226 14.09 2.31 -18.66
N GLU A 227 15.39 2.08 -18.70
CA GLU A 227 15.93 0.73 -18.71
C GLU A 227 15.79 0.05 -17.34
N LEU A 228 15.72 -1.28 -17.34
CA LEU A 228 15.82 -2.08 -16.12
C LEU A 228 17.23 -1.92 -15.55
N ARG A 229 17.33 -1.37 -14.35
CA ARG A 229 18.58 -1.09 -13.63
C ARG A 229 19.16 -2.39 -13.09
N LEU A 230 20.46 -2.37 -12.80
CA LEU A 230 21.14 -3.48 -12.13
C LEU A 230 20.45 -3.87 -10.83
N ASP A 231 20.24 -2.88 -9.96
CA ASP A 231 19.71 -3.11 -8.62
C ASP A 231 18.17 -3.18 -8.59
N ASP A 232 17.49 -3.19 -9.74
CA ASP A 232 16.05 -3.52 -9.74
C ASP A 232 15.87 -4.96 -9.24
N GLY A 233 14.74 -5.24 -8.57
CA GLY A 233 14.52 -6.52 -7.88
C GLY A 233 14.72 -7.76 -8.75
N THR A 234 15.26 -8.83 -8.15
CA THR A 234 15.57 -10.09 -8.86
C THR A 234 14.38 -10.64 -9.64
N ALA A 235 13.16 -10.54 -9.08
CA ALA A 235 11.95 -11.03 -9.72
C ALA A 235 11.64 -10.33 -11.07
N LEU A 236 12.01 -9.05 -11.22
CA LEU A 236 11.88 -8.34 -12.50
C LEU A 236 12.89 -8.86 -13.53
N HIS A 237 14.14 -9.11 -13.11
CA HIS A 237 15.16 -9.70 -13.99
C HIS A 237 14.78 -11.12 -14.43
N GLU A 238 14.28 -11.94 -13.50
CA GLU A 238 13.74 -13.27 -13.79
C GLU A 238 12.57 -13.20 -14.78
N MET A 239 11.62 -12.29 -14.56
CA MET A 239 10.49 -12.09 -15.46
C MET A 239 10.96 -11.65 -16.86
N ARG A 240 11.94 -10.75 -16.96
CA ARG A 240 12.54 -10.36 -18.24
C ARG A 240 13.17 -11.55 -18.96
N ASN A 241 13.91 -12.39 -18.23
CA ASN A 241 14.51 -13.60 -18.78
C ASN A 241 13.45 -14.60 -19.26
N LEU A 242 12.34 -14.76 -18.54
CA LEU A 242 11.22 -15.60 -18.99
C LEU A 242 10.59 -15.06 -20.27
N ILE A 243 10.35 -13.75 -20.35
CA ILE A 243 9.85 -13.08 -21.55
C ILE A 243 10.83 -13.26 -22.73
N ASP A 244 12.14 -13.20 -22.46
CA ASP A 244 13.16 -13.31 -23.50
C ASP A 244 13.29 -14.72 -24.09
N ASN A 245 13.00 -15.74 -23.30
CA ASN A 245 13.05 -17.13 -23.71
C ASN A 245 11.70 -17.65 -24.26
N ASP A 246 10.64 -16.87 -24.17
CA ASP A 246 9.33 -17.23 -24.73
C ASP A 246 9.26 -16.85 -26.22
N GLU A 247 9.28 -17.86 -27.08
CA GLU A 247 9.17 -17.69 -28.54
C GLU A 247 7.85 -17.03 -28.94
N GLN A 248 6.77 -17.24 -28.18
CA GLN A 248 5.46 -16.63 -28.48
C GLN A 248 5.46 -15.11 -28.26
N LEU A 249 6.37 -14.61 -27.41
CA LEU A 249 6.52 -13.19 -27.12
C LEU A 249 7.56 -12.51 -28.03
N TYR A 250 8.20 -13.25 -28.94
CA TYR A 250 9.16 -12.67 -29.89
C TYR A 250 8.58 -11.52 -30.71
N PRO A 251 7.37 -11.63 -31.34
CA PRO A 251 6.81 -10.53 -32.12
C PRO A 251 6.55 -9.28 -31.28
N LEU A 252 6.08 -9.47 -30.04
CA LEU A 252 5.82 -8.37 -29.11
C LEU A 252 7.12 -7.66 -28.69
N ARG A 253 8.19 -8.43 -28.42
CA ARG A 253 9.53 -7.89 -28.13
C ARG A 253 10.10 -7.14 -29.33
N ALA A 254 9.96 -7.68 -30.54
CA ALA A 254 10.42 -7.04 -31.75
C ALA A 254 9.70 -5.70 -31.98
N LEU A 255 8.37 -5.65 -31.75
CA LEU A 255 7.59 -4.42 -31.87
C LEU A 255 8.02 -3.38 -30.82
N ALA A 256 8.11 -3.78 -29.55
CA ALA A 256 8.52 -2.88 -28.46
C ALA A 256 9.94 -2.34 -28.65
N GLY A 257 10.86 -3.18 -29.15
CA GLY A 257 12.24 -2.82 -29.46
C GLY A 257 12.42 -2.09 -30.79
N GLN A 258 11.35 -1.73 -31.50
CA GLN A 258 11.36 -1.08 -32.82
C GLN A 258 12.06 -1.88 -33.93
N GLY A 259 12.11 -3.21 -33.80
CA GLY A 259 12.62 -4.13 -34.82
C GLY A 259 11.60 -4.46 -35.91
N ILE A 260 10.31 -4.32 -35.62
CA ILE A 260 9.19 -4.40 -36.58
C ILE A 260 8.23 -3.23 -36.34
N ASP A 261 7.42 -2.90 -37.34
CA ASP A 261 6.36 -1.88 -37.18
C ASP A 261 5.00 -2.49 -36.77
N TRP A 262 4.03 -1.63 -36.49
CA TRP A 262 2.68 -2.05 -36.08
C TRP A 262 1.95 -2.86 -37.16
N ILE A 263 2.18 -2.53 -38.44
CA ILE A 263 1.50 -3.19 -39.57
C ILE A 263 2.04 -4.63 -39.70
N GLU A 264 3.35 -4.80 -39.60
CA GLU A 264 4.00 -6.11 -39.58
C GLU A 264 3.55 -6.95 -38.38
N TYR A 265 3.39 -6.34 -37.21
CA TYR A 265 2.87 -7.02 -36.02
C TYR A 265 1.41 -7.48 -36.18
N GLU A 266 0.54 -6.62 -36.72
CA GLU A 266 -0.88 -6.92 -36.96
C GLU A 266 -1.09 -7.99 -38.04
N GLN A 267 -0.22 -8.04 -39.06
CA GLN A 267 -0.24 -9.08 -40.09
C GLN A 267 0.34 -10.43 -39.61
N GLY A 268 1.12 -10.41 -38.53
CA GLY A 268 1.75 -11.58 -37.94
C GLY A 268 0.88 -12.33 -36.92
N THR A 269 1.51 -13.10 -36.05
CA THR A 269 0.86 -13.72 -34.90
C THR A 269 0.94 -12.78 -33.71
N MET A 270 -0.12 -12.01 -33.49
CA MET A 270 -0.24 -11.15 -32.33
C MET A 270 -0.36 -11.97 -31.03
N VAL A 271 0.17 -11.43 -29.95
CA VAL A 271 -0.05 -11.99 -28.60
C VAL A 271 -1.54 -11.89 -28.28
N SER A 272 -2.11 -12.97 -27.74
CA SER A 272 -3.52 -12.97 -27.34
C SER A 272 -3.78 -12.00 -26.17
N GLU A 273 -4.99 -11.46 -26.10
CA GLU A 273 -5.40 -10.58 -25.02
C GLU A 273 -5.23 -11.23 -23.64
N ASP A 274 -5.65 -12.49 -23.49
CA ASP A 274 -5.47 -13.27 -22.26
C ASP A 274 -4.00 -13.40 -21.84
N ARG A 275 -3.08 -13.58 -22.82
CA ARG A 275 -1.65 -13.68 -22.55
C ARG A 275 -1.08 -12.32 -22.14
N LEU A 276 -1.52 -11.24 -22.77
CA LEU A 276 -1.13 -9.88 -22.38
C LEU A 276 -1.62 -9.56 -20.95
N ILE A 277 -2.88 -9.86 -20.66
CA ILE A 277 -3.47 -9.69 -19.32
C ILE A 277 -2.65 -10.48 -18.29
N SER A 278 -2.33 -11.75 -18.58
CA SER A 278 -1.49 -12.57 -17.70
C SER A 278 -0.13 -11.93 -17.43
N LEU A 279 0.53 -11.32 -18.44
CA LEU A 279 1.82 -10.63 -18.24
C LEU A 279 1.67 -9.39 -17.35
N LEU A 280 0.61 -8.62 -17.52
CA LEU A 280 0.31 -7.46 -16.67
C LEU A 280 0.03 -7.88 -15.22
N GLU A 281 -0.69 -8.97 -15.02
CA GLU A 281 -0.93 -9.55 -13.69
C GLU A 281 0.35 -10.10 -13.06
N ASP A 282 1.25 -10.69 -13.86
CA ASP A 282 2.55 -11.19 -13.41
C ASP A 282 3.42 -10.04 -12.87
N VAL A 283 3.42 -8.86 -13.53
CA VAL A 283 4.07 -7.64 -13.04
C VAL A 283 3.54 -7.27 -11.65
N VAL A 284 2.22 -7.27 -11.46
CA VAL A 284 1.62 -6.96 -10.15
C VAL A 284 2.00 -8.02 -9.11
N ARG A 285 2.07 -9.30 -9.49
CA ARG A 285 2.37 -10.42 -8.58
C ARG A 285 3.76 -10.30 -7.96
N VAL A 286 4.74 -9.88 -8.75
CA VAL A 286 6.14 -9.72 -8.32
C VAL A 286 6.44 -8.36 -7.68
N ALA A 287 5.45 -7.48 -7.53
CA ALA A 287 5.62 -6.20 -6.87
C ALA A 287 5.96 -6.36 -5.37
N ASP A 288 6.80 -5.45 -4.87
CA ASP A 288 7.04 -5.26 -3.44
C ASP A 288 5.97 -4.35 -2.83
N ILE A 289 5.53 -3.34 -3.60
CA ILE A 289 4.50 -2.39 -3.17
C ILE A 289 3.46 -2.23 -4.26
N VAL A 290 2.20 -2.47 -3.93
CA VAL A 290 1.06 -2.27 -4.85
C VAL A 290 0.22 -1.10 -4.36
N CYS A 291 0.02 -0.11 -5.22
CA CYS A 291 -0.70 1.12 -4.93
C CYS A 291 -2.02 1.17 -5.72
N THR A 292 -3.17 1.13 -5.04
CA THR A 292 -4.48 1.30 -5.71
C THR A 292 -5.44 2.19 -4.93
N THR A 293 -6.51 2.62 -5.59
CA THR A 293 -7.68 3.16 -4.88
C THR A 293 -8.42 2.04 -4.11
N PRO A 294 -9.20 2.37 -3.06
CA PRO A 294 -9.97 1.39 -2.30
C PRO A 294 -10.94 0.57 -3.15
N SER A 295 -11.58 1.19 -4.14
CA SER A 295 -12.52 0.53 -5.05
C SER A 295 -11.84 -0.54 -5.91
N LEU A 296 -10.62 -0.27 -6.37
CA LEU A 296 -9.84 -1.20 -7.18
C LEU A 296 -9.22 -2.31 -6.31
N SER A 297 -8.98 -2.05 -5.02
CA SER A 297 -8.44 -3.04 -4.08
C SER A 297 -9.32 -4.28 -3.85
N ALA A 298 -10.58 -4.20 -4.27
CA ALA A 298 -11.56 -5.28 -4.19
C ALA A 298 -11.67 -6.09 -5.49
N LYS A 299 -10.88 -5.74 -6.53
CA LYS A 299 -10.89 -6.39 -7.83
C LYS A 299 -9.59 -7.17 -8.05
N GLU A 300 -9.66 -8.23 -8.85
CA GLU A 300 -8.47 -8.94 -9.30
C GLU A 300 -7.63 -8.06 -10.26
N PRO A 301 -6.29 -8.23 -10.28
CA PRO A 301 -5.49 -9.16 -9.46
C PRO A 301 -5.22 -8.64 -8.02
N TYR A 302 -5.63 -7.41 -7.72
CA TYR A 302 -5.25 -6.71 -6.49
C TYR A 302 -5.86 -7.30 -5.23
N SER A 303 -7.09 -7.81 -5.29
CA SER A 303 -7.73 -8.48 -4.15
C SER A 303 -7.00 -9.73 -3.72
N SER A 304 -6.53 -10.56 -4.65
CA SER A 304 -5.74 -11.74 -4.32
C SER A 304 -4.36 -11.37 -3.79
N TRP A 305 -3.68 -10.42 -4.43
CA TRP A 305 -2.38 -9.93 -3.94
C TRP A 305 -2.51 -9.37 -2.51
N LYS A 306 -3.50 -8.51 -2.25
CA LYS A 306 -3.74 -7.92 -0.93
C LYS A 306 -4.02 -8.96 0.15
N ARG A 307 -4.75 -10.04 -0.18
CA ARG A 307 -5.11 -11.09 0.79
C ARG A 307 -3.96 -12.08 1.04
N GLY A 308 -3.20 -12.44 0.01
CA GLY A 308 -2.16 -13.46 0.09
C GLY A 308 -0.78 -12.92 0.45
N GLU A 309 -0.42 -11.76 -0.11
CA GLU A 309 0.95 -11.27 -0.15
C GLU A 309 1.21 -10.15 0.87
N ALA A 310 0.26 -9.22 1.04
CA ALA A 310 0.47 -8.02 1.83
C ALA A 310 0.78 -8.32 3.31
N LYS A 311 1.81 -7.65 3.82
CA LYS A 311 2.30 -7.72 5.21
C LYS A 311 2.10 -6.41 5.98
N GLY A 312 1.72 -5.34 5.30
CA GLY A 312 1.36 -4.06 5.89
C GLY A 312 0.53 -3.21 4.93
N ILE A 313 -0.11 -2.18 5.48
CA ILE A 313 -0.96 -1.24 4.75
C ILE A 313 -0.41 0.19 4.91
N ALA A 314 -0.38 0.97 3.84
CA ALA A 314 -0.07 2.39 3.88
C ALA A 314 -1.23 3.20 3.27
N VAL A 315 -1.64 4.29 3.91
CA VAL A 315 -2.81 5.08 3.51
C VAL A 315 -2.46 6.55 3.45
N ASP A 316 -2.39 7.12 2.25
CA ASP A 316 -2.24 8.56 2.07
C ASP A 316 -3.60 9.27 2.00
N GLU A 317 -3.60 10.54 2.38
CA GLU A 317 -4.80 11.38 2.54
C GLU A 317 -5.94 10.65 3.29
N ALA A 318 -5.57 9.95 4.35
CA ALA A 318 -6.46 9.22 5.25
C ALA A 318 -7.52 10.10 5.90
N ALA A 319 -7.27 11.43 6.00
CA ALA A 319 -8.23 12.41 6.49
C ALA A 319 -9.39 12.64 5.49
N CYS A 320 -9.15 12.44 4.20
CA CYS A 320 -10.14 12.57 3.11
C CYS A 320 -10.82 11.24 2.77
N MET A 321 -10.33 10.12 3.31
CA MET A 321 -10.86 8.77 3.06
C MET A 321 -12.04 8.45 3.98
N ARG A 322 -13.05 7.72 3.48
CA ARG A 322 -14.14 7.22 4.35
C ARG A 322 -13.68 5.99 5.12
N ARG A 323 -14.16 5.80 6.35
CA ARG A 323 -13.83 4.60 7.14
C ARG A 323 -14.16 3.26 6.45
N PRO A 324 -15.31 3.09 5.77
CA PRO A 324 -15.56 1.86 5.01
C PRO A 324 -14.51 1.59 3.93
N ASP A 325 -14.02 2.62 3.25
CA ASP A 325 -12.98 2.49 2.23
C ASP A 325 -11.67 1.98 2.85
N LEU A 326 -11.28 2.49 4.03
CA LEU A 326 -10.15 1.94 4.79
C LEU A 326 -10.37 0.45 5.08
N TYR A 327 -11.54 0.07 5.60
CA TYR A 327 -11.78 -1.31 6.00
C TYR A 327 -11.86 -2.27 4.80
N CYS A 328 -12.24 -1.80 3.62
CA CYS A 328 -12.11 -2.56 2.37
C CYS A 328 -10.65 -2.90 2.06
N VAL A 329 -9.70 -2.03 2.42
CA VAL A 329 -8.26 -2.23 2.19
C VAL A 329 -7.61 -2.98 3.35
N TRP A 330 -7.77 -2.49 4.58
CA TRP A 330 -7.11 -3.03 5.77
C TRP A 330 -7.70 -4.38 6.22
N GLY A 331 -8.98 -4.62 5.94
CA GLY A 331 -9.66 -5.87 6.27
C GLY A 331 -9.83 -6.07 7.77
N ASN A 332 -9.65 -7.30 8.23
CA ASN A 332 -9.78 -7.69 9.64
C ASN A 332 -8.57 -8.50 10.13
N THR A 333 -7.39 -8.24 9.58
CA THR A 333 -6.18 -9.05 9.81
C THR A 333 -5.18 -8.41 10.78
N LEU A 334 -5.44 -7.18 11.24
CA LEU A 334 -4.54 -6.38 12.07
C LEU A 334 -3.12 -6.31 11.50
N LEU A 335 -3.00 -6.21 10.17
CA LEU A 335 -1.71 -5.92 9.56
C LEU A 335 -1.21 -4.55 10.05
N PRO A 336 0.09 -4.37 10.26
CA PRO A 336 0.66 -3.04 10.49
C PRO A 336 0.15 -2.04 9.47
N CYS A 337 -0.29 -0.87 9.94
CA CYS A 337 -0.99 0.12 9.14
C CYS A 337 -0.42 1.51 9.44
N LEU A 338 0.12 2.18 8.43
CA LEU A 338 0.60 3.55 8.55
C LEU A 338 -0.30 4.47 7.74
N MET A 339 -0.82 5.51 8.36
CA MET A 339 -1.77 6.42 7.74
C MET A 339 -1.29 7.86 7.87
N ALA A 340 -1.42 8.65 6.81
CA ALA A 340 -1.14 10.08 6.85
C ALA A 340 -2.29 10.91 6.29
N GLY A 341 -2.43 12.13 6.79
CA GLY A 341 -3.41 13.09 6.30
C GLY A 341 -3.45 14.35 7.15
N ASP A 342 -4.31 15.29 6.77
CA ASP A 342 -4.49 16.56 7.48
C ASP A 342 -5.92 16.66 8.02
N ASP A 343 -6.07 16.57 9.33
CA ASP A 343 -7.35 16.67 10.02
C ASP A 343 -8.00 18.06 9.90
N LYS A 344 -7.26 19.07 9.41
CA LYS A 344 -7.77 20.42 9.15
C LYS A 344 -8.16 20.65 7.68
N GLN A 345 -7.87 19.71 6.78
CA GLN A 345 -8.29 19.77 5.39
C GLN A 345 -9.71 19.22 5.18
N LEU A 346 -10.08 18.98 3.92
CA LEU A 346 -11.42 18.55 3.55
C LEU A 346 -11.74 17.17 4.15
N PRO A 347 -12.88 17.02 4.85
CA PRO A 347 -13.34 15.71 5.28
C PRO A 347 -13.80 14.86 4.08
N PRO A 348 -14.04 13.56 4.27
CA PRO A 348 -14.53 12.69 3.21
C PRO A 348 -15.81 13.24 2.59
N MET A 349 -15.87 13.20 1.26
CA MET A 349 -17.04 13.67 0.52
C MET A 349 -18.24 12.77 0.82
N VAL A 350 -19.40 13.35 1.13
CA VAL A 350 -20.67 12.63 1.35
C VAL A 350 -21.74 13.27 0.48
N ALA A 351 -21.91 12.78 -0.75
CA ALA A 351 -22.80 13.38 -1.75
C ALA A 351 -24.26 13.54 -1.27
N THR A 352 -24.73 12.62 -0.43
CA THR A 352 -26.10 12.61 0.09
C THR A 352 -26.29 13.40 1.39
N LEU A 353 -25.27 14.13 1.87
CA LEU A 353 -25.28 14.81 3.17
C LEU A 353 -26.44 15.81 3.31
N GLN A 354 -26.67 16.62 2.28
CA GLN A 354 -27.72 17.63 2.26
C GLN A 354 -28.94 17.21 1.44
N ALA A 355 -28.94 15.99 0.91
CA ALA A 355 -30.05 15.49 0.10
C ALA A 355 -31.26 15.25 1.01
N MET A 356 -32.39 15.89 0.67
CA MET A 356 -33.65 15.79 1.40
C MET A 356 -34.77 15.27 0.51
N ASP A 357 -35.71 14.54 1.11
CA ASP A 357 -36.97 14.19 0.45
C ASP A 357 -37.91 15.41 0.32
N ALA A 358 -39.04 15.21 -0.37
CA ALA A 358 -40.07 16.24 -0.53
C ALA A 358 -40.66 16.75 0.80
N LYS A 359 -40.46 16.00 1.90
CA LYS A 359 -40.90 16.34 3.26
C LYS A 359 -39.78 16.99 4.10
N LYS A 360 -38.65 17.36 3.49
CA LYS A 360 -37.46 17.93 4.13
C LYS A 360 -36.76 17.00 5.12
N ASN A 361 -36.97 15.69 5.04
CA ASN A 361 -36.17 14.72 5.79
C ASN A 361 -34.87 14.44 5.04
N TYR A 362 -33.74 14.47 5.74
CA TYR A 362 -32.48 14.04 5.17
C TYR A 362 -32.52 12.57 4.75
N TYR A 363 -32.12 12.29 3.52
CA TYR A 363 -31.93 10.91 3.03
C TYR A 363 -30.83 10.20 3.83
N ASN A 364 -29.71 10.89 4.08
CA ASN A 364 -28.61 10.35 4.86
C ASN A 364 -28.61 10.90 6.29
N ARG A 365 -29.39 10.27 7.16
CA ARG A 365 -29.48 10.63 8.59
C ARG A 365 -28.14 10.50 9.34
N PHE A 366 -27.19 9.72 8.80
CA PHE A 366 -25.86 9.51 9.37
C PHE A 366 -24.77 10.25 8.59
N GLY A 367 -25.12 11.21 7.73
CA GLY A 367 -24.17 11.87 6.84
C GLY A 367 -23.04 12.60 7.58
N GLN A 368 -23.32 13.15 8.77
CA GLN A 368 -22.28 13.77 9.61
C GLN A 368 -21.28 12.73 10.14
N HIS A 369 -21.76 11.55 10.55
CA HIS A 369 -20.88 10.47 11.00
C HIS A 369 -20.06 9.87 9.84
N ALA A 370 -20.61 9.89 8.62
CA ALA A 370 -19.89 9.48 7.41
C ALA A 370 -18.73 10.43 7.02
N LYS A 371 -18.67 11.65 7.58
CA LYS A 371 -17.53 12.57 7.46
C LYS A 371 -16.39 12.28 8.43
N ILE A 372 -16.58 11.38 9.39
CA ILE A 372 -15.49 11.01 10.30
C ILE A 372 -14.58 10.05 9.55
N SER A 373 -13.43 10.57 9.15
CA SER A 373 -12.35 9.82 8.50
C SER A 373 -11.67 8.87 9.48
N PRO A 374 -10.99 7.82 8.99
CA PRO A 374 -10.25 6.92 9.86
C PRO A 374 -9.15 7.64 10.66
N LEU A 375 -8.45 8.60 10.05
CA LEU A 375 -7.41 9.37 10.72
C LEU A 375 -7.96 10.12 11.93
N VAL A 376 -9.04 10.88 11.74
CA VAL A 376 -9.68 11.64 12.84
C VAL A 376 -10.26 10.68 13.88
N PHE A 377 -10.83 9.56 13.47
CA PHE A 377 -11.36 8.54 14.37
C PHE A 377 -10.28 7.99 15.32
N PHE A 378 -9.14 7.52 14.80
CA PHE A 378 -8.07 6.99 15.64
C PHE A 378 -7.40 8.06 16.49
N MET A 379 -7.25 9.29 15.99
CA MET A 379 -6.77 10.43 16.79
C MET A 379 -7.72 10.72 17.97
N ALA A 380 -9.03 10.74 17.72
CA ALA A 380 -10.04 11.02 18.76
C ALA A 380 -10.09 9.93 19.84
N MET A 381 -9.72 8.69 19.51
CA MET A 381 -9.57 7.59 20.48
C MET A 381 -8.29 7.68 21.31
N GLY A 382 -7.45 8.69 21.09
CA GLY A 382 -6.20 8.88 21.83
C GLY A 382 -5.04 8.03 21.31
N TRP A 383 -5.10 7.56 20.06
CA TRP A 383 -3.99 6.81 19.48
C TRP A 383 -2.74 7.68 19.30
N PRO A 384 -1.53 7.18 19.62
CA PRO A 384 -0.29 7.94 19.44
C PRO A 384 -0.15 8.45 18.00
N THR A 385 -0.04 9.78 17.86
CA THR A 385 -0.03 10.46 16.56
C THR A 385 1.25 11.26 16.41
N TYR A 386 1.96 11.03 15.30
CA TYR A 386 3.13 11.80 14.93
C TYR A 386 2.71 13.09 14.22
N ARG A 387 3.09 14.23 14.79
CA ARG A 387 2.86 15.54 14.18
C ARG A 387 4.15 16.10 13.62
N LEU A 388 4.22 16.27 12.30
CA LEU A 388 5.37 16.87 11.61
C LEU A 388 5.48 18.36 11.94
N GLY A 389 6.72 18.86 12.01
CA GLY A 389 6.99 20.30 12.12
C GLY A 389 6.64 20.90 13.49
N LEU A 390 6.61 20.08 14.54
CA LEU A 390 6.73 20.59 15.90
C LEU A 390 8.18 21.07 16.07
N SER A 391 8.43 22.36 15.80
CA SER A 391 9.61 23.01 16.40
C SER A 391 9.33 23.11 17.89
N GLU A 392 10.27 22.65 18.72
CA GLU A 392 10.28 22.97 20.15
C GLU A 392 10.47 24.49 20.37
#